data_AF-A0A7S0VE17-F1
#
_entry.id   AF-A0A7S0VE17-F1
#
_cell.length_a   1.000
_cell.length_b   1.000
_cell.length_c   1.000
_cell.angle_alpha   90.00
_cell.angle_beta   90.00
_cell.angle_gamma   90.00
#
_symmetry.space_group_name_H-M   'P 1'
#
loop_
_entity.id
_entity.type
_entity.pdbx_description
1 polymer ?
#
loop_
_entity_poly.entity_id
_entity_poly.type
_entity_poly.pdbx_seq_one_letter_code
_entity_poly.pdbx_strand_id
1 'polypeptide(L)'
;SGEASELLLKSHLAAHEPYSPPSNMYLWWGDTTNHRFAGSGEHIRHTLQMGTIEGGEWRDPMFMGNNGVAAFRSQRFRRISESCCSTIVFPPFEWDFPVYNTHKIIGQRLRNYVANGNMLVLTGGIMEIEFINRYYFFNIEPADGNYSPGPFNMLPDVPAAMKECPRVLPQKGIAVTAVKKESLPSGAQVLWGTPRSSAVFQIKFCEAENSMEGMPPVKVLPRDCPASEKAGRPCSCGHVMYIGYNFQEQYPTRYDQVLRAAAEVMAPNYSALKPAHPHGTKLHASTGGGGGGE
;
A
#
# COMPACT_ATOMS: atom_id res chain seq x y z
N SER A 1 13.35 -4.49 41.50
CA SER A 1 12.19 -4.67 40.60
C SER A 1 11.95 -3.46 39.69
N GLY A 2 13.01 -2.77 39.22
CA GLY A 2 12.87 -1.55 38.40
C GLY A 2 13.42 -1.65 36.96
N GLU A 3 14.21 -2.67 36.62
CA GLU A 3 14.96 -2.70 35.35
C GLU A 3 14.24 -3.38 34.17
N ALA A 4 13.13 -4.09 34.41
CA ALA A 4 12.43 -4.81 33.34
C ALA A 4 11.50 -3.93 32.49
N SER A 5 11.13 -2.73 32.98
CA SER A 5 10.17 -1.84 32.30
C SER A 5 10.83 -0.88 31.31
N GLU A 6 12.11 -0.52 31.54
CA GLU A 6 12.86 0.37 30.65
C GLU A 6 13.40 -0.33 29.38
N LEU A 7 13.53 -1.65 29.42
CA LEU A 7 14.06 -2.46 28.31
C LEU A 7 13.04 -2.74 27.19
N LEU A 8 11.77 -2.37 27.37
CA LEU A 8 10.73 -2.47 26.33
C LEU A 8 10.52 -1.17 25.55
N LEU A 9 11.17 -0.06 25.95
CA LEU A 9 11.02 1.25 25.32
C LEU A 9 12.16 1.63 24.35
N LYS A 10 13.15 0.75 24.16
CA LYS A 10 14.11 0.85 23.05
C LYS A 10 13.67 -0.02 21.89
N SER A 11 12.47 0.22 21.36
CA SER A 11 12.15 -0.24 20.01
C SER A 11 13.02 0.57 19.06
N HIS A 12 14.18 0.01 18.71
CA HIS A 12 15.13 0.54 17.74
C HIS A 12 14.39 1.08 16.51
N LEU A 13 14.22 2.41 16.43
CA LEU A 13 13.83 3.18 15.25
C LEU A 13 15.02 3.34 14.28
N ALA A 14 16.00 2.43 14.36
CA ALA A 14 17.40 2.68 13.99
C ALA A 14 17.69 2.71 12.48
N ALA A 15 16.73 2.50 11.59
CA ALA A 15 17.04 2.47 10.16
C ALA A 15 17.24 3.87 9.56
N HIS A 16 16.49 4.89 10.01
CA HIS A 16 16.56 6.24 9.44
C HIS A 16 16.07 7.27 10.46
N GLU A 17 16.95 7.77 11.34
CA GLU A 17 16.69 9.02 12.04
C GLU A 17 17.64 10.14 11.57
N PRO A 18 17.10 11.34 11.25
CA PRO A 18 15.67 11.64 11.15
C PRO A 18 15.02 10.89 9.97
N TYR A 19 13.84 10.31 10.21
CA TYR A 19 13.06 9.66 9.15
C TYR A 19 12.57 10.74 8.20
N SER A 20 12.63 10.50 6.90
CA SER A 20 12.00 11.39 5.92
C SER A 20 11.06 10.57 5.05
N PRO A 21 9.80 11.00 4.85
CA PRO A 21 8.88 10.29 3.98
C PRO A 21 9.45 10.20 2.54
N PRO A 22 9.30 9.06 1.85
CA PRO A 22 9.67 8.95 0.44
C PRO A 22 8.99 10.00 -0.44
N SER A 23 9.69 10.56 -1.42
CA SER A 23 9.17 11.63 -2.29
C SER A 23 8.00 11.19 -3.20
N ASN A 24 7.80 9.89 -3.33
CA ASN A 24 6.73 9.24 -4.08
C ASN A 24 5.62 8.67 -3.17
N MET A 25 5.61 9.05 -1.89
CA MET A 25 4.58 8.68 -0.94
C MET A 25 3.52 9.77 -0.84
N TYR A 26 2.26 9.35 -0.85
CA TYR A 26 1.09 10.17 -0.64
C TYR A 26 0.31 9.66 0.58
N LEU A 27 -0.32 10.58 1.28
CA LEU A 27 -1.23 10.24 2.38
C LEU A 27 -2.66 10.57 1.96
N TRP A 28 -3.55 9.58 2.03
CA TRP A 28 -4.98 9.86 1.95
C TRP A 28 -5.40 10.67 3.18
N TRP A 29 -5.97 11.84 2.93
CA TRP A 29 -6.33 12.79 3.98
C TRP A 29 -7.77 13.24 3.73
N GLY A 30 -8.71 12.61 4.44
CA GLY A 30 -10.13 12.89 4.33
C GLY A 30 -10.50 14.27 4.88
N ASP A 31 -11.65 14.79 4.47
CA ASP A 31 -12.14 16.09 4.93
C ASP A 31 -12.33 16.12 6.46
N THR A 32 -12.85 15.03 7.05
CA THR A 32 -13.00 14.94 8.52
C THR A 32 -11.69 14.64 9.23
N THR A 33 -10.74 13.98 8.56
CA THR A 33 -9.39 13.72 9.09
C THR A 33 -8.62 15.03 9.28
N ASN A 34 -8.79 15.99 8.36
CA ASN A 34 -8.04 17.25 8.39
C ASN A 34 -8.42 18.19 9.55
N HIS A 35 -9.66 18.12 10.04
CA HIS A 35 -10.15 18.99 11.11
C HIS A 35 -9.92 18.43 12.52
N ARG A 36 -9.32 17.24 12.65
CA ARG A 36 -9.12 16.56 13.93
C ARG A 36 -7.63 16.29 14.16
N PHE A 37 -7.03 17.07 15.05
CA PHE A 37 -5.64 16.89 15.53
C PHE A 37 -5.48 15.69 16.49
N ALA A 38 -6.30 14.66 16.34
CA ALA A 38 -6.35 13.49 17.22
C ALA A 38 -6.87 12.25 16.46
N GLY A 39 -6.59 11.08 17.01
CA GLY A 39 -7.02 9.79 16.43
C GLY A 39 -6.02 9.22 15.43
N SER A 40 -6.47 8.26 14.65
CA SER A 40 -5.59 7.38 13.86
C SER A 40 -4.97 8.06 12.63
N GLY A 41 -5.62 9.10 12.08
CA GLY A 41 -5.06 9.91 11.00
C GLY A 41 -3.86 10.73 11.46
N GLU A 42 -4.02 11.45 12.58
CA GLU A 42 -2.92 12.16 13.24
C GLU A 42 -1.81 11.17 13.63
N HIS A 43 -2.24 10.03 14.22
CA HIS A 43 -1.60 8.70 14.18
C HIS A 43 -0.44 8.61 13.16
N ILE A 44 -0.88 8.23 11.98
CA ILE A 44 -0.06 7.89 10.83
C ILE A 44 0.71 9.10 10.31
N ARG A 45 0.11 10.28 10.31
CA ARG A 45 0.78 11.53 9.88
C ARG A 45 2.05 11.79 10.67
N HIS A 46 1.99 11.70 11.99
CA HIS A 46 3.16 11.88 12.86
C HIS A 46 4.18 10.76 12.66
N THR A 47 3.73 9.49 12.56
CA THR A 47 4.63 8.34 12.31
C THR A 47 5.41 8.48 11.00
N LEU A 48 4.77 9.03 9.97
CA LEU A 48 5.33 9.27 8.65
C LEU A 48 5.94 10.67 8.48
N GLN A 49 5.94 11.49 9.54
CA GLN A 49 6.48 12.86 9.54
C GLN A 49 6.01 13.73 8.35
N MET A 50 4.70 13.70 8.08
CA MET A 50 4.13 14.47 6.97
C MET A 50 3.40 15.74 7.42
N GLY A 51 3.49 16.77 6.60
CA GLY A 51 2.75 18.02 6.74
C GLY A 51 3.21 18.97 7.83
N THR A 52 2.80 20.22 7.68
CA THR A 52 2.97 21.32 8.62
C THR A 52 1.63 21.96 8.95
N ILE A 53 1.53 22.63 10.10
CA ILE A 53 0.32 23.38 10.47
C ILE A 53 0.38 24.76 9.82
N GLU A 54 -0.62 25.08 9.00
CA GLU A 54 -0.81 26.39 8.39
C GLU A 54 -2.28 26.80 8.49
N GLY A 55 -2.57 27.95 9.10
CA GLY A 55 -3.95 28.43 9.24
C GLY A 55 -4.87 27.55 10.09
N GLY A 56 -4.31 26.71 10.98
CA GLY A 56 -5.08 25.78 11.80
C GLY A 56 -5.47 24.49 11.08
N GLU A 57 -4.81 24.15 9.98
CA GLU A 57 -5.00 22.90 9.23
C GLU A 57 -3.65 22.26 8.91
N TRP A 58 -3.63 20.94 8.79
CA TRP A 58 -2.44 20.25 8.27
C TRP A 58 -2.37 20.42 6.75
N ARG A 59 -1.19 20.83 6.27
CA ARG A 59 -0.93 21.03 4.85
C ARG A 59 0.32 20.28 4.43
N ASP A 60 0.19 19.54 3.34
CA ASP A 60 1.31 18.88 2.68
C ASP A 60 0.99 18.76 1.17
N PRO A 61 1.96 19.02 0.27
CA PRO A 61 1.77 18.79 -1.16
C PRO A 61 1.49 17.32 -1.52
N MET A 62 1.73 16.37 -0.63
CA MET A 62 1.49 14.93 -0.82
C MET A 62 0.19 14.43 -0.17
N PHE A 63 -0.61 15.30 0.44
CA PHE A 63 -1.95 14.94 0.90
C PHE A 63 -2.93 14.80 -0.27
N MET A 64 -3.70 13.72 -0.23
CA MET A 64 -4.70 13.34 -1.21
C MET A 64 -6.08 13.67 -0.65
N GLY A 65 -6.59 14.86 -0.99
CA GLY A 65 -7.82 15.42 -0.42
C GLY A 65 -7.48 16.60 0.48
N ASN A 66 -7.86 17.80 0.06
CA ASN A 66 -7.83 19.01 0.89
C ASN A 66 -8.80 20.05 0.31
N ASN A 67 -9.33 20.92 1.14
CA ASN A 67 -10.14 22.09 0.74
C ASN A 67 -11.37 21.74 -0.13
N GLY A 68 -12.11 20.69 0.20
CA GLY A 68 -13.36 20.32 -0.47
C GLY A 68 -13.20 19.62 -1.83
N VAL A 69 -11.97 19.28 -2.22
CA VAL A 69 -11.73 18.42 -3.40
C VAL A 69 -11.63 16.97 -2.95
N ALA A 70 -12.65 16.17 -3.31
CA ALA A 70 -12.64 14.73 -3.07
C ALA A 70 -11.34 14.09 -3.62
N ALA A 71 -10.58 13.42 -2.74
CA ALA A 71 -9.24 12.89 -2.98
C ALA A 71 -9.07 12.22 -4.36
N PHE A 72 -10.00 11.34 -4.70
CA PHE A 72 -9.96 10.52 -5.92
C PHE A 72 -10.55 11.18 -7.17
N ARG A 73 -11.12 12.38 -7.04
CA ARG A 73 -11.53 13.22 -8.16
C ARG A 73 -10.43 14.20 -8.57
N SER A 74 -9.38 14.33 -7.77
CA SER A 74 -8.29 15.27 -8.01
C SER A 74 -7.49 14.94 -9.28
N GLN A 75 -6.95 15.97 -9.92
CA GLN A 75 -6.00 15.80 -11.04
C GLN A 75 -4.71 15.09 -10.58
N ARG A 76 -4.33 15.26 -9.31
CA ARG A 76 -3.20 14.54 -8.70
C ARG A 76 -3.44 13.04 -8.71
N PHE A 77 -4.59 12.58 -8.23
CA PHE A 77 -4.92 11.14 -8.26
C PHE A 77 -4.92 10.59 -9.68
N ARG A 78 -5.49 11.34 -10.63
CA ARG A 78 -5.44 10.95 -12.04
C ARG A 78 -4.00 10.73 -12.52
N ARG A 79 -3.09 11.69 -12.27
CA ARG A 79 -1.69 11.59 -12.71
C ARG A 79 -0.98 10.38 -12.10
N ILE A 80 -1.10 10.18 -10.78
CA ILE A 80 -0.42 9.04 -10.12
C ILE A 80 -1.07 7.69 -10.46
N SER A 81 -2.35 7.68 -10.87
CA SER A 81 -3.00 6.46 -11.36
C SER A 81 -2.53 6.05 -12.77
N GLU A 82 -1.91 6.96 -13.52
CA GLU A 82 -1.43 6.77 -14.89
C GLU A 82 0.09 6.50 -14.94
N SER A 83 0.79 6.56 -13.80
CA SER A 83 2.24 6.34 -13.68
C SER A 83 2.56 5.30 -12.61
N CYS A 84 3.78 4.77 -12.63
CA CYS A 84 4.22 3.77 -11.67
C CYS A 84 4.89 4.37 -10.44
N CYS A 85 5.11 3.44 -9.52
CA CYS A 85 6.15 3.50 -8.50
C CYS A 85 5.89 4.58 -7.45
N SER A 86 4.64 4.69 -7.01
CA SER A 86 4.22 5.52 -5.88
C SER A 86 3.51 4.68 -4.81
N THR A 87 3.43 5.23 -3.61
CA THR A 87 2.71 4.63 -2.48
C THR A 87 1.62 5.59 -2.02
N ILE A 88 0.39 5.12 -1.83
CA ILE A 88 -0.64 5.85 -1.10
C ILE A 88 -0.89 5.11 0.21
N VAL A 89 -0.74 5.82 1.33
CA VAL A 89 -1.10 5.33 2.66
C VAL A 89 -2.50 5.81 3.01
N PHE A 90 -3.34 4.90 3.48
CA PHE A 90 -4.68 5.15 4.00
C PHE A 90 -4.68 4.97 5.51
N PRO A 91 -4.94 6.04 6.27
CA PRO A 91 -5.40 5.94 7.64
C PRO A 91 -6.69 5.11 7.76
N PRO A 92 -6.95 4.52 8.95
CA PRO A 92 -8.21 3.82 9.18
C PRO A 92 -9.39 4.73 8.89
N PHE A 93 -10.39 4.20 8.20
CA PHE A 93 -11.63 4.90 7.94
C PHE A 93 -12.47 5.00 9.23
N GLU A 94 -12.19 6.02 10.05
CA GLU A 94 -12.96 6.29 11.27
C GLU A 94 -14.27 7.03 10.99
N TRP A 95 -14.19 8.07 10.16
CA TRP A 95 -15.29 9.02 9.92
C TRP A 95 -15.59 9.25 8.44
N ASP A 96 -14.62 8.93 7.58
CA ASP A 96 -14.71 9.10 6.13
C ASP A 96 -14.45 7.77 5.44
N PHE A 97 -15.48 7.22 4.80
CA PHE A 97 -15.35 6.04 3.94
C PHE A 97 -15.59 6.44 2.48
N PRO A 98 -14.58 6.37 1.59
CA PRO A 98 -14.75 6.77 0.21
C PRO A 98 -15.66 5.79 -0.54
N VAL A 99 -16.89 6.21 -0.85
CA VAL A 99 -17.87 5.43 -1.63
C VAL A 99 -17.98 5.99 -3.05
N TYR A 100 -17.62 5.15 -4.01
CA TYR A 100 -17.75 5.38 -5.45
C TYR A 100 -18.34 4.15 -6.12
N ASN A 101 -18.93 4.36 -7.30
CA ASN A 101 -19.34 3.27 -8.16
C ASN A 101 -18.09 2.58 -8.75
N THR A 102 -17.93 1.30 -8.48
CA THR A 102 -16.79 0.46 -8.86
C THR A 102 -16.67 0.24 -10.37
N HIS A 103 -17.78 0.39 -11.11
CA HIS A 103 -17.86 0.26 -12.57
C HIS A 103 -17.72 1.60 -13.31
N LYS A 104 -17.54 2.70 -12.58
CA LYS A 104 -17.30 4.03 -13.17
C LYS A 104 -15.81 4.38 -13.10
N ILE A 105 -15.46 5.50 -13.74
CA ILE A 105 -14.08 5.92 -13.95
C ILE A 105 -13.24 6.00 -12.66
N ILE A 106 -13.81 6.41 -11.53
CA ILE A 106 -13.08 6.49 -10.26
C ILE A 106 -12.72 5.08 -9.74
N GLY A 107 -13.68 4.14 -9.80
CA GLY A 107 -13.44 2.75 -9.44
C GLY A 107 -12.39 2.09 -10.34
N GLN A 108 -12.43 2.36 -11.65
CA GLN A 108 -11.39 1.89 -12.57
C GLN A 108 -10.03 2.53 -12.28
N ARG A 109 -9.96 3.83 -11.99
CA ARG A 109 -8.70 4.51 -11.66
C ARG A 109 -8.04 3.97 -10.39
N LEU A 110 -8.82 3.59 -9.38
CA LEU A 110 -8.32 2.92 -8.18
C LEU A 110 -7.62 1.60 -8.53
N ARG A 111 -8.24 0.79 -9.40
CA ARG A 111 -7.61 -0.45 -9.87
C ARG A 111 -6.39 -0.20 -10.73
N ASN A 112 -6.50 0.72 -11.71
CA ASN A 112 -5.38 1.12 -12.58
C ASN A 112 -4.19 1.61 -11.77
N TYR A 113 -4.42 2.39 -10.70
CA TYR A 113 -3.36 2.85 -9.82
C TYR A 113 -2.53 1.66 -9.32
N VAL A 114 -3.16 0.64 -8.73
CA VAL A 114 -2.40 -0.53 -8.27
C VAL A 114 -1.83 -1.32 -9.45
N ALA A 115 -2.61 -1.59 -10.50
CA ALA A 115 -2.16 -2.35 -11.66
C ALA A 115 -0.93 -1.71 -12.34
N ASN A 116 -0.80 -0.39 -12.34
CA ASN A 116 0.35 0.34 -12.88
C ASN A 116 1.62 0.25 -12.02
N GLY A 117 1.71 -0.73 -11.13
CA GLY A 117 2.92 -0.99 -10.35
C GLY A 117 3.07 -0.09 -9.14
N ASN A 118 1.97 0.48 -8.64
CA ASN A 118 1.98 1.25 -7.40
C ASN A 118 1.64 0.37 -6.19
N MET A 119 1.87 0.94 -4.99
CA MET A 119 1.46 0.34 -3.73
C MET A 119 0.35 1.15 -3.08
N LEU A 120 -0.64 0.45 -2.53
CA LEU A 120 -1.65 1.01 -1.66
C LEU A 120 -1.53 0.36 -0.29
N VAL A 121 -1.20 1.14 0.74
CA VAL A 121 -1.05 0.67 2.13
C VAL A 121 -2.28 1.11 2.90
N LEU A 122 -3.04 0.16 3.44
CA LEU A 122 -4.16 0.45 4.35
C LEU A 122 -3.81 0.00 5.77
N THR A 123 -4.23 0.77 6.76
CA THR A 123 -3.76 0.69 8.14
C THR A 123 -4.84 0.26 9.12
N GLY A 124 -5.60 -0.76 8.77
CA GLY A 124 -6.41 -1.54 9.69
C GLY A 124 -7.88 -1.13 9.79
N GLY A 125 -8.62 -1.99 10.47
CA GLY A 125 -10.07 -1.85 10.65
C GLY A 125 -10.89 -2.60 9.59
N ILE A 126 -12.15 -2.85 9.94
CA ILE A 126 -13.09 -3.61 9.12
C ILE A 126 -13.46 -2.85 7.85
N MET A 127 -13.55 -1.51 7.94
CA MET A 127 -13.91 -0.67 6.80
C MET A 127 -12.88 -0.75 5.68
N GLU A 128 -11.60 -0.85 5.99
CA GLU A 128 -10.58 -0.99 4.95
C GLU A 128 -10.60 -2.36 4.27
N ILE A 129 -10.96 -3.43 5.00
CA ILE A 129 -11.21 -4.74 4.40
C ILE A 129 -12.37 -4.65 3.40
N GLU A 130 -13.46 -3.96 3.79
CA GLU A 130 -14.59 -3.69 2.89
C GLU A 130 -14.16 -2.87 1.67
N PHE A 131 -13.31 -1.86 1.83
CA PHE A 131 -12.74 -1.11 0.71
C PHE A 131 -11.97 -2.02 -0.25
N ILE A 132 -11.09 -2.88 0.27
CA ILE A 132 -10.31 -3.82 -0.54
C ILE A 132 -11.24 -4.75 -1.33
N ASN A 133 -12.22 -5.35 -0.64
CA ASN A 133 -13.18 -6.27 -1.26
C ASN A 133 -13.98 -5.59 -2.37
N ARG A 134 -14.51 -4.39 -2.08
CA ARG A 134 -15.35 -3.61 -2.99
C ARG A 134 -14.61 -3.19 -4.25
N TYR A 135 -13.41 -2.61 -4.14
CA TYR A 135 -12.73 -1.98 -5.27
C TYR A 135 -11.87 -2.94 -6.09
N TYR A 136 -11.32 -3.98 -5.44
CA TYR A 136 -10.43 -4.95 -6.08
C TYR A 136 -11.10 -6.32 -6.28
N PHE A 137 -12.41 -6.42 -5.99
CA PHE A 137 -13.22 -7.62 -6.20
C PHE A 137 -12.64 -8.85 -5.50
N PHE A 138 -12.30 -8.70 -4.23
CA PHE A 138 -11.87 -9.78 -3.35
C PHE A 138 -12.96 -10.14 -2.34
N ASN A 139 -12.76 -11.23 -1.60
CA ASN A 139 -13.67 -11.68 -0.54
C ASN A 139 -12.85 -12.05 0.71
N ILE A 140 -12.15 -11.05 1.25
CA ILE A 140 -11.35 -11.16 2.47
C ILE A 140 -12.29 -11.08 3.66
N GLU A 141 -12.10 -11.98 4.62
CA GLU A 141 -12.92 -12.07 5.82
C GLU A 141 -12.08 -11.71 7.06
N PRO A 142 -12.61 -10.85 7.96
CA PRO A 142 -12.02 -10.67 9.28
C PRO A 142 -11.88 -12.01 10.00
N ALA A 143 -10.78 -12.20 10.72
CA ALA A 143 -10.61 -13.34 11.59
C ALA A 143 -11.57 -13.19 12.77
N ASP A 144 -12.37 -14.22 13.03
CA ASP A 144 -13.19 -14.28 14.23
C ASP A 144 -12.25 -14.24 15.44
N GLY A 145 -12.55 -13.40 16.44
CA GLY A 145 -11.68 -13.14 17.59
C GLY A 145 -11.23 -14.38 18.38
N ASN A 146 -11.89 -15.53 18.16
CA ASN A 146 -11.58 -16.81 18.78
C ASN A 146 -10.69 -17.74 17.93
N TYR A 147 -10.45 -17.45 16.64
CA TYR A 147 -9.87 -18.44 15.72
C TYR A 147 -8.34 -18.52 15.76
N SER A 148 -7.66 -17.42 16.09
CA SER A 148 -6.26 -17.35 16.50
C SER A 148 -5.93 -15.90 16.84
N PRO A 149 -6.17 -15.43 18.08
CA PRO A 149 -5.65 -14.13 18.49
C PRO A 149 -4.12 -14.17 18.37
N GLY A 150 -3.50 -13.03 18.07
CA GLY A 150 -2.05 -12.92 18.03
C GLY A 150 -1.37 -13.35 19.35
N PRO A 151 -0.04 -13.26 19.44
CA PRO A 151 0.82 -12.42 18.61
C PRO A 151 1.06 -12.97 17.20
N PHE A 152 1.40 -12.09 16.27
CA PHE A 152 1.67 -12.40 14.88
C PHE A 152 3.17 -12.44 14.63
N ASN A 153 3.67 -13.59 14.17
CA ASN A 153 5.08 -13.76 13.86
C ASN A 153 5.36 -13.32 12.43
N MET A 154 6.50 -12.67 12.21
CA MET A 154 7.03 -12.36 10.89
C MET A 154 7.35 -13.65 10.13
N LEU A 155 6.96 -13.69 8.86
CA LEU A 155 7.29 -14.79 7.94
C LEU A 155 8.65 -14.52 7.28
N PRO A 156 9.35 -15.55 6.76
CA PRO A 156 10.69 -15.38 6.19
C PRO A 156 10.72 -14.45 4.95
N ASP A 157 9.68 -14.54 4.12
CA ASP A 157 9.61 -13.84 2.84
C ASP A 157 8.95 -12.47 3.00
N VAL A 158 9.59 -11.54 3.70
CA VAL A 158 9.15 -10.13 3.75
C VAL A 158 9.92 -9.25 2.76
N PRO A 159 9.32 -8.16 2.25
CA PRO A 159 10.04 -7.15 1.46
C PRO A 159 11.32 -6.68 2.17
N ALA A 160 12.35 -6.28 1.40
CA ALA A 160 13.65 -5.90 1.94
C ALA A 160 13.55 -4.80 3.01
N ALA A 161 12.75 -3.75 2.76
CA ALA A 161 12.50 -2.66 3.70
C ALA A 161 11.90 -3.13 5.04
N MET A 162 11.27 -4.31 5.07
CA MET A 162 10.58 -4.86 6.24
C MET A 162 11.42 -5.85 7.06
N LYS A 163 12.64 -6.19 6.62
CA LYS A 163 13.47 -7.21 7.29
C LYS A 163 13.90 -6.80 8.70
N GLU A 164 14.06 -5.50 8.92
CA GLU A 164 14.45 -4.91 10.20
C GLU A 164 13.26 -4.62 11.12
N CYS A 165 12.02 -4.85 10.66
CA CYS A 165 10.83 -4.67 11.48
C CYS A 165 10.77 -5.68 12.65
N PRO A 166 9.91 -5.45 13.66
CA PRO A 166 9.78 -6.36 14.79
C PRO A 166 9.34 -7.75 14.34
N ARG A 167 10.04 -8.79 14.83
CA ARG A 167 9.74 -10.20 14.54
C ARG A 167 8.35 -10.63 15.03
N VAL A 168 7.81 -9.95 16.03
CA VAL A 168 6.54 -10.29 16.66
C VAL A 168 5.70 -9.03 16.87
N LEU A 169 4.49 -9.03 16.31
CA LEU A 169 3.49 -7.98 16.49
C LEU A 169 2.42 -8.41 17.49
N PRO A 170 2.08 -7.58 18.48
CA PRO A 170 1.11 -7.94 19.52
C PRO A 170 -0.34 -7.86 19.00
N GLN A 171 -1.20 -8.76 19.48
CA GLN A 171 -2.65 -8.52 19.44
C GLN A 171 -3.00 -7.52 20.55
N LYS A 172 -3.47 -6.33 20.19
CA LYS A 172 -3.92 -5.31 21.15
C LYS A 172 -5.44 -5.18 21.11
N GLY A 173 -6.16 -6.07 21.79
CA GLY A 173 -7.62 -6.03 21.86
C GLY A 173 -8.28 -5.89 20.49
N ILE A 174 -9.18 -4.90 20.38
CA ILE A 174 -9.90 -4.54 19.14
C ILE A 174 -9.09 -3.62 18.20
N ALA A 175 -7.92 -3.15 18.64
CA ALA A 175 -7.08 -2.29 17.83
C ALA A 175 -6.43 -3.03 16.65
N VAL A 176 -6.36 -4.37 16.71
CA VAL A 176 -5.86 -5.20 15.61
C VAL A 176 -7.01 -6.01 14.98
N THR A 177 -7.35 -5.67 13.74
CA THR A 177 -8.24 -6.45 12.88
C THR A 177 -7.40 -7.40 12.02
N ALA A 178 -7.30 -8.66 12.41
CA ALA A 178 -6.68 -9.70 11.59
C ALA A 178 -7.70 -10.27 10.59
N VAL A 179 -7.22 -10.95 9.55
CA VAL A 179 -8.06 -11.63 8.55
C VAL A 179 -7.82 -13.14 8.55
N LYS A 180 -8.81 -13.92 8.12
CA LYS A 180 -8.66 -15.37 7.93
C LYS A 180 -7.72 -15.63 6.75
N LYS A 181 -6.67 -16.42 6.94
CA LYS A 181 -5.71 -16.73 5.86
C LYS A 181 -6.35 -17.42 4.66
N GLU A 182 -7.36 -18.26 4.90
CA GLU A 182 -8.12 -18.95 3.85
C GLU A 182 -8.97 -18.02 2.97
N SER A 183 -9.31 -16.82 3.47
CA SER A 183 -10.03 -15.80 2.71
C SER A 183 -9.12 -14.97 1.79
N LEU A 184 -7.79 -15.11 1.93
CA LEU A 184 -6.85 -14.33 1.13
C LEU A 184 -6.86 -14.79 -0.33
N PRO A 185 -6.89 -13.85 -1.30
CA PRO A 185 -6.97 -14.20 -2.71
C PRO A 185 -5.66 -14.81 -3.24
N SER A 186 -5.74 -15.41 -4.43
CA SER A 186 -4.54 -15.82 -5.16
C SER A 186 -3.60 -14.62 -5.38
N GLY A 187 -2.31 -14.82 -5.11
CA GLY A 187 -1.31 -13.76 -5.16
C GLY A 187 -1.16 -12.96 -3.85
N ALA A 188 -1.86 -13.35 -2.79
CA ALA A 188 -1.60 -12.85 -1.45
C ALA A 188 -0.33 -13.47 -0.84
N GLN A 189 0.40 -12.66 -0.10
CA GLN A 189 1.56 -13.04 0.69
C GLN A 189 1.34 -12.58 2.13
N VAL A 190 1.34 -13.54 3.05
CA VAL A 190 1.29 -13.27 4.50
C VAL A 190 2.67 -12.80 4.94
N LEU A 191 2.73 -11.65 5.62
CA LEU A 191 3.97 -11.07 6.12
C LEU A 191 4.08 -11.24 7.64
N TRP A 192 2.98 -11.02 8.37
CA TRP A 192 2.86 -11.36 9.80
C TRP A 192 1.56 -12.12 10.07
N GLY A 193 1.68 -13.31 10.65
CA GLY A 193 0.53 -14.17 10.88
C GLY A 193 0.68 -15.18 12.02
N THR A 194 -0.44 -15.80 12.36
CA THR A 194 -0.55 -17.03 13.14
C THR A 194 -0.80 -18.22 12.18
N PRO A 195 -1.03 -19.46 12.62
CA PRO A 195 -1.42 -20.52 11.69
C PRO A 195 -2.69 -20.23 10.88
N ARG A 196 -3.68 -19.51 11.43
CA ARG A 196 -5.01 -19.32 10.80
C ARG A 196 -5.34 -17.87 10.42
N SER A 197 -4.68 -16.90 11.01
CA SER A 197 -4.97 -15.48 10.81
C SER A 197 -3.74 -14.67 10.40
N SER A 198 -3.95 -13.55 9.73
CA SER A 198 -2.88 -12.63 9.33
C SER A 198 -3.24 -11.20 9.74
N ALA A 199 -2.31 -10.51 10.39
CA ALA A 199 -2.45 -9.09 10.70
C ALA A 199 -1.79 -8.20 9.65
N VAL A 200 -0.78 -8.71 8.94
CA VAL A 200 -0.10 -7.96 7.89
C VAL A 200 0.10 -8.85 6.67
N PHE A 201 -0.41 -8.42 5.53
CA PHE A 201 -0.28 -9.15 4.27
C PHE A 201 -0.23 -8.17 3.10
N GLN A 202 0.24 -8.64 1.96
CA GLN A 202 0.13 -7.91 0.70
C GLN A 202 -0.51 -8.78 -0.37
N ILE A 203 -1.30 -8.18 -1.24
CA ILE A 203 -1.97 -8.83 -2.37
C ILE A 203 -1.39 -8.26 -3.65
N LYS A 204 -0.83 -9.13 -4.50
CA LYS A 204 -0.48 -8.74 -5.86
C LYS A 204 -1.75 -8.64 -6.69
N PHE A 205 -2.07 -7.44 -7.16
CA PHE A 205 -3.23 -7.17 -8.00
C PHE A 205 -2.76 -6.85 -9.42
N CYS A 206 -3.38 -7.49 -10.41
CA CYS A 206 -3.00 -7.35 -11.81
C CYS A 206 -4.21 -7.04 -12.69
N GLU A 207 -4.00 -6.21 -13.70
CA GLU A 207 -4.95 -6.01 -14.80
C GLU A 207 -4.25 -6.29 -16.13
N ALA A 208 -5.03 -6.79 -17.09
CA ALA A 208 -4.61 -6.92 -18.48
C ALA A 208 -5.51 -6.07 -19.37
N GLU A 209 -4.97 -5.61 -20.49
CA GLU A 209 -5.76 -4.93 -21.53
C GLU A 209 -6.97 -5.79 -21.94
N ASN A 210 -8.09 -5.13 -22.23
CA ASN A 210 -9.32 -5.81 -22.63
C ASN A 210 -9.18 -6.34 -24.06
N SER A 211 -9.76 -7.52 -24.34
CA SER A 211 -9.83 -8.03 -25.72
C SER A 211 -10.81 -7.25 -26.60
N MET A 212 -11.71 -6.48 -26.00
CA MET A 212 -12.63 -5.58 -26.70
C MET A 212 -12.07 -4.16 -26.72
N GLU A 213 -11.93 -3.58 -27.91
CA GLU A 213 -11.44 -2.21 -28.09
C GLU A 213 -12.32 -1.19 -27.36
N GLY A 214 -11.69 -0.19 -26.74
CA GLY A 214 -12.37 0.87 -25.98
C GLY A 214 -12.92 0.47 -24.61
N MET A 215 -12.79 -0.81 -24.22
CA MET A 215 -13.22 -1.30 -22.91
C MET A 215 -12.09 -1.19 -21.87
N PRO A 216 -12.43 -0.95 -20.59
CA PRO A 216 -11.42 -0.80 -19.55
C PRO A 216 -10.64 -2.12 -19.31
N PRO A 217 -9.42 -2.03 -18.79
CA PRO A 217 -8.64 -3.20 -18.37
C PRO A 217 -9.43 -4.11 -17.43
N VAL A 218 -9.12 -5.40 -17.47
CA VAL A 218 -9.81 -6.42 -16.68
C VAL A 218 -8.86 -7.02 -15.66
N LYS A 219 -9.36 -7.26 -14.45
CA LYS A 219 -8.65 -8.00 -13.41
C LYS A 219 -8.27 -9.40 -13.93
N VAL A 220 -7.01 -9.78 -13.72
CA VAL A 220 -6.51 -11.13 -13.99
C VAL A 220 -5.80 -11.68 -12.76
N LEU A 221 -5.68 -13.01 -12.66
CA LEU A 221 -4.86 -13.59 -11.60
C LEU A 221 -3.38 -13.32 -11.89
N PRO A 222 -2.54 -13.10 -10.86
CA PRO A 222 -1.12 -12.83 -11.09
C PRO A 222 -0.38 -13.93 -11.88
N ARG A 223 -0.81 -15.19 -11.74
CA ARG A 223 -0.27 -16.32 -12.49
C ARG A 223 -0.63 -16.32 -13.98
N ASP A 224 -1.72 -15.66 -14.36
CA ASP A 224 -2.24 -15.61 -15.73
C ASP A 224 -1.72 -14.39 -16.51
N CYS A 225 -1.06 -13.46 -15.81
CA CYS A 225 -0.49 -12.25 -16.38
C CYS A 225 0.53 -12.54 -17.51
N PRO A 226 1.51 -13.46 -17.36
CA PRO A 226 2.45 -13.79 -18.44
C PRO A 226 1.77 -14.44 -19.66
N ALA A 227 0.66 -15.17 -19.45
CA ALA A 227 -0.10 -15.75 -20.55
C ALA A 227 -0.87 -14.67 -21.33
N SER A 228 -1.41 -13.66 -20.63
CA SER A 228 -2.07 -12.51 -21.25
C SER A 228 -1.09 -11.71 -22.13
N GLU A 229 0.12 -11.45 -21.62
CA GLU A 229 1.17 -10.77 -22.40
C GLU A 229 1.54 -11.54 -23.67
N LYS A 230 1.70 -12.87 -23.58
CA LYS A 230 1.97 -13.73 -24.75
C LYS A 230 0.83 -13.70 -25.78
N ALA A 231 -0.40 -13.45 -25.33
CA ALA A 231 -1.56 -13.27 -26.19
C ALA A 231 -1.68 -11.84 -26.76
N GLY A 232 -0.67 -11.00 -26.59
CA GLY A 232 -0.65 -9.62 -27.09
C GLY A 232 -1.48 -8.65 -26.25
N ARG A 233 -1.86 -9.03 -25.03
CA ARG A 233 -2.61 -8.18 -24.09
C ARG A 233 -1.67 -7.76 -22.95
N PRO A 234 -1.10 -6.55 -22.98
CA PRO A 234 -0.24 -6.04 -21.91
C PRO A 234 -0.88 -6.25 -20.55
N CYS A 235 -0.09 -6.73 -19.61
CA CYS A 235 -0.53 -6.98 -18.24
C CYS A 235 0.45 -6.33 -17.25
N SER A 236 -0.10 -5.70 -16.23
CA SER A 236 0.67 -4.98 -15.21
C SER A 236 0.13 -5.30 -13.82
N CYS A 237 1.02 -5.23 -12.83
CA CYS A 237 0.68 -5.55 -11.45
C CYS A 237 1.33 -4.59 -10.46
N GLY A 238 0.64 -4.35 -9.35
CA GLY A 238 1.19 -3.74 -8.14
C GLY A 238 0.63 -4.41 -6.89
N HIS A 239 0.66 -3.68 -5.78
CA HIS A 239 0.40 -4.27 -4.47
C HIS A 239 -0.63 -3.50 -3.64
N VAL A 240 -1.56 -4.23 -3.03
CA VAL A 240 -2.38 -3.75 -1.93
C VAL A 240 -1.83 -4.36 -0.64
N MET A 241 -1.32 -3.54 0.27
CA MET A 241 -0.80 -3.96 1.55
C MET A 241 -1.76 -3.57 2.65
N TYR A 242 -2.04 -4.51 3.56
CA TYR A 242 -2.89 -4.29 4.71
C TYR A 242 -2.07 -4.45 5.99
N ILE A 243 -2.16 -3.48 6.89
CA ILE A 243 -1.57 -3.48 8.23
C ILE A 243 -2.74 -3.36 9.21
N GLY A 244 -3.16 -4.47 9.81
CA GLY A 244 -4.41 -4.56 10.56
C GLY A 244 -4.51 -3.76 11.87
N TYR A 245 -3.57 -2.86 12.18
CA TYR A 245 -3.58 -2.09 13.43
C TYR A 245 -4.19 -0.71 13.22
N ASN A 246 -5.21 -0.35 13.98
CA ASN A 246 -5.98 0.87 13.78
C ASN A 246 -5.34 2.16 14.31
N PHE A 247 -4.12 2.14 14.89
CA PHE A 247 -3.41 3.35 15.33
C PHE A 247 -4.17 4.32 16.27
N GLN A 248 -5.20 3.86 17.00
CA GLN A 248 -5.97 4.72 17.92
C GLN A 248 -5.27 4.99 19.25
N GLU A 249 -4.34 4.13 19.67
CA GLU A 249 -3.57 4.33 20.90
C GLU A 249 -2.42 5.32 20.71
N GLN A 250 -1.97 5.94 21.81
CA GLN A 250 -0.82 6.85 21.79
C GLN A 250 0.49 6.10 21.47
N TYR A 251 1.31 6.74 20.63
CA TYR A 251 2.66 6.34 20.22
C TYR A 251 3.64 6.09 21.38
N PRO A 252 4.72 5.31 21.17
CA PRO A 252 5.07 4.54 19.97
C PRO A 252 4.59 3.09 20.01
N THR A 253 4.40 2.46 18.84
CA THR A 253 4.02 1.05 18.72
C THR A 253 4.96 0.26 17.80
N ARG A 254 4.95 -1.08 17.91
CA ARG A 254 5.68 -1.95 16.99
C ARG A 254 5.15 -1.89 15.55
N TYR A 255 3.90 -1.48 15.37
CA TYR A 255 3.30 -1.32 14.05
C TYR A 255 3.80 -0.06 13.32
N ASP A 256 4.34 0.92 14.04
CA ASP A 256 4.89 2.16 13.47
C ASP A 256 6.07 1.84 12.54
N GLN A 257 6.92 0.88 12.93
CA GLN A 257 8.05 0.42 12.11
C GLN A 257 7.56 -0.31 10.85
N VAL A 258 6.51 -1.13 10.98
CA VAL A 258 5.90 -1.82 9.83
C VAL A 258 5.31 -0.82 8.84
N LEU A 259 4.65 0.23 9.33
CA LEU A 259 4.09 1.29 8.51
C LEU A 259 5.18 2.09 7.77
N ARG A 260 6.25 2.49 8.45
CA ARG A 260 7.40 3.16 7.80
C ARG A 260 8.04 2.29 6.73
N ALA A 261 8.27 1.01 7.04
CA ALA A 261 8.82 0.07 6.07
C ALA A 261 7.89 -0.17 4.87
N ALA A 262 6.57 -0.21 5.09
CA ALA A 262 5.56 -0.33 4.04
C ALA A 262 5.60 0.87 3.08
N ALA A 263 5.68 2.09 3.62
CA ALA A 263 5.87 3.31 2.86
C ALA A 263 7.12 3.27 1.96
N GLU A 264 8.20 2.65 2.45
CA GLU A 264 9.49 2.56 1.78
C GLU A 264 9.59 1.46 0.71
N VAL A 265 8.65 0.51 0.62
CA VAL A 265 8.75 -0.62 -0.32
C VAL A 265 8.90 -0.15 -1.78
N MET A 266 8.21 0.93 -2.15
CA MET A 266 8.28 1.51 -3.49
C MET A 266 9.27 2.68 -3.58
N ALA A 267 10.03 2.99 -2.53
CA ALA A 267 10.94 4.11 -2.55
C ALA A 267 12.09 3.88 -3.55
N PRO A 268 12.57 4.92 -4.26
CA PRO A 268 13.66 4.79 -5.23
C PRO A 268 14.92 4.12 -4.65
N ASN A 269 15.24 4.41 -3.39
CA ASN A 269 16.41 3.89 -2.69
C ASN A 269 16.34 2.37 -2.45
N TYR A 270 15.15 1.80 -2.30
CA TYR A 270 14.94 0.34 -2.16
C TYR A 270 14.69 -0.35 -3.50
N SER A 271 14.25 0.40 -4.51
CA SER A 271 14.05 -0.09 -5.88
C SER A 271 15.36 -0.51 -6.56
N ALA A 272 16.49 0.13 -6.18
CA ALA A 272 17.83 -0.13 -6.68
C ALA A 272 18.46 -1.45 -6.19
N LEU A 273 17.85 -2.13 -5.21
CA LEU A 273 18.33 -3.40 -4.66
C LEU A 273 17.75 -4.63 -5.38
N LYS A 274 17.02 -4.47 -6.49
CA LYS A 274 16.67 -5.60 -7.36
C LYS A 274 17.90 -6.01 -8.19
N PRO A 275 18.28 -7.31 -8.24
CA PRO A 275 19.22 -7.77 -9.23
C PRO A 275 18.62 -7.52 -10.63
N ALA A 276 19.35 -6.80 -11.46
CA ALA A 276 18.97 -6.54 -12.85
C ALA A 276 18.85 -7.87 -13.60
N HIS A 277 17.64 -8.25 -14.01
CA HIS A 277 17.48 -9.22 -15.09
C HIS A 277 17.76 -8.51 -16.42
N PRO A 278 18.65 -9.04 -17.27
CA PRO A 278 19.04 -8.39 -18.51
C PRO A 278 18.01 -8.71 -19.60
N HIS A 279 17.08 -7.79 -19.86
CA HIS A 279 16.34 -7.82 -21.11
C HIS A 279 17.13 -7.08 -22.18
N GLY A 280 17.82 -7.87 -23.00
CA GLY A 280 18.62 -7.41 -24.12
C GLY A 280 17.78 -6.62 -25.13
N THR A 281 18.21 -5.39 -25.36
CA THR A 281 17.79 -4.59 -26.51
C THR A 281 18.61 -5.06 -27.72
N LYS A 282 18.03 -5.91 -28.56
CA LYS A 282 18.50 -6.03 -29.96
C LYS A 282 17.99 -4.80 -30.71
N LEU A 283 18.85 -3.81 -30.87
CA LEU A 283 18.64 -2.76 -31.87
C LEU A 283 18.76 -3.39 -33.26
N HIS A 284 17.64 -3.42 -33.97
CA HIS A 284 17.60 -3.64 -35.40
C HIS A 284 18.35 -2.50 -36.10
N ALA A 285 19.47 -2.82 -36.73
CA ALA A 285 20.10 -1.92 -37.70
C ALA A 285 19.27 -1.96 -38.99
N SER A 286 18.55 -0.86 -39.27
CA SER A 286 17.91 -0.63 -40.55
C SER A 286 18.96 -0.31 -41.60
N THR A 287 18.94 -1.10 -42.66
CA THR A 287 19.61 -0.86 -43.95
C THR A 287 19.06 0.37 -44.66
N GLY A 288 19.96 1.16 -45.26
CA GLY A 288 19.70 2.26 -46.20
C GLY A 288 20.70 3.39 -45.92
N GLY A 289 21.58 3.84 -46.81
CA GLY A 289 21.63 3.77 -48.26
C GLY A 289 21.84 5.19 -48.80
N GLY A 290 23.07 5.48 -49.26
CA GLY A 290 23.32 6.45 -50.35
C GLY A 290 23.83 7.86 -50.02
N GLY A 291 24.89 8.25 -50.75
CA GLY A 291 25.34 9.63 -51.05
C GLY A 291 26.41 10.16 -50.09
N GLY A 292 27.63 10.55 -50.47
CA GLY A 292 28.16 11.01 -51.75
C GLY A 292 28.79 12.40 -51.54
N GLY A 293 30.05 12.60 -51.92
CA GLY A 293 30.64 13.93 -52.12
C GLY A 293 31.95 14.22 -51.39
N GLU A 294 33.02 14.21 -52.20
CA GLU A 294 34.33 14.91 -52.09
C GLU A 294 35.30 14.61 -50.94
#